data_AF-A0A521DNN5-F1
#
_entry.id   AF-A0A521DNN5-F1
#
_cell.length_a   1.000
_cell.length_b   1.000
_cell.length_c   1.000
_cell.angle_alpha   90.00
_cell.angle_beta   90.00
_cell.angle_gamma   90.00
#
_symmetry.space_group_name_H-M   'P 1'
#
loop_
_entity.id
_entity.type
_entity.pdbx_description
1 polymer ?
#
loop_
_entity_poly.entity_id
_entity_poly.type
_entity_poly.pdbx_seq_one_letter_code
_entity_poly.pdbx_strand_id
1 'polypeptide(L)'
;MAPNEIKLYITITEKFMAEAGYAVRDSWKGWDNENLDDLHAHNALDGPRMLSIDAIPDDNLAKASHESSYTLPGYKHLSYNNYKIELPETYFSTRINVLIHELVHFLQQISEGDPSYIKSTGKNYPEYISQRCETESHFIQLIFLSRHEPHLVPEECQAEFQQKMEQAMKDPTLRISTIAWASEKDII
;
A
#
# COMPACT_ATOMS: atom_id res chain seq x y z
N MET A 1 0.39 15.47 5.92
CA MET A 1 -1.06 15.33 5.65
C MET A 1 -1.86 15.44 6.95
N ALA A 2 -3.06 16.04 6.95
CA ALA A 2 -3.86 16.18 8.18
C ALA A 2 -4.47 14.83 8.62
N PRO A 3 -4.66 14.56 9.92
CA PRO A 3 -5.15 13.25 10.41
C PRO A 3 -6.46 12.77 9.75
N ASN A 4 -7.39 13.67 9.46
CA ASN A 4 -8.66 13.31 8.79
C ASN A 4 -8.46 12.84 7.35
N GLU A 5 -7.46 13.36 6.64
CA GLU A 5 -7.13 12.93 5.29
C GLU A 5 -6.45 11.56 5.32
N ILE A 6 -5.52 11.34 6.26
CA ILE A 6 -4.90 10.03 6.46
C ILE A 6 -5.98 8.98 6.75
N LYS A 7 -6.92 9.30 7.65
CA LYS A 7 -8.08 8.46 7.96
C LYS A 7 -8.89 8.12 6.71
N LEU A 8 -9.14 9.10 5.85
CA LEU A 8 -9.88 8.87 4.60
C LEU A 8 -9.16 7.86 3.71
N TYR A 9 -7.87 8.09 3.41
CA TYR A 9 -7.12 7.22 2.51
C TYR A 9 -6.93 5.82 3.07
N ILE A 10 -6.65 5.67 4.36
CA ILE A 10 -6.52 4.34 4.96
C ILE A 10 -7.84 3.57 4.91
N THR A 11 -8.97 4.25 5.15
CA THR A 11 -10.30 3.63 5.09
C THR A 11 -10.62 3.15 3.68
N ILE A 12 -10.23 3.94 2.66
CA ILE A 12 -10.34 3.55 1.25
C ILE A 12 -9.46 2.31 0.97
N THR A 13 -8.21 2.31 1.43
CA THR A 13 -7.28 1.18 1.25
C THR A 13 -7.82 -0.10 1.91
N GLU A 14 -8.26 -0.03 3.17
CA GLU A 14 -8.87 -1.17 3.89
C GLU A 14 -10.07 -1.74 3.13
N LYS A 15 -10.94 -0.87 2.61
CA LYS A 15 -12.09 -1.28 1.80
C LYS A 15 -11.66 -2.04 0.55
N PHE A 16 -10.68 -1.53 -0.19
CA PHE A 16 -10.21 -2.19 -1.41
C PHE A 16 -9.46 -3.48 -1.12
N MET A 17 -8.67 -3.54 -0.06
CA MET A 17 -8.07 -4.79 0.42
C MET A 17 -9.15 -5.84 0.71
N ALA A 18 -10.19 -5.47 1.46
CA ALA A 18 -11.29 -6.37 1.77
C ALA A 18 -12.04 -6.84 0.51
N GLU A 19 -12.35 -5.94 -0.42
CA GLU A 19 -12.98 -6.29 -1.71
C GLU A 19 -12.12 -7.23 -2.56
N ALA A 20 -10.80 -7.07 -2.54
CA ALA A 20 -9.85 -7.94 -3.22
C ALA A 20 -9.58 -9.27 -2.48
N GLY A 21 -10.16 -9.46 -1.29
CA GLY A 21 -9.96 -10.63 -0.44
C GLY A 21 -8.61 -10.66 0.28
N TYR A 22 -7.95 -9.51 0.43
CA TYR A 22 -6.72 -9.37 1.19
C TYR A 22 -7.01 -9.03 2.65
N ALA A 23 -6.38 -9.79 3.54
CA ALA A 23 -6.51 -9.57 4.97
C ALA A 23 -5.47 -8.55 5.45
N VAL A 24 -5.93 -7.58 6.24
CA VAL A 24 -5.04 -6.67 6.98
C VAL A 24 -4.34 -7.41 8.14
N ARG A 25 -3.23 -6.86 8.63
CA ARG A 25 -2.53 -7.36 9.82
C ARG A 25 -3.43 -7.34 11.05
N ASP A 26 -3.24 -8.30 11.93
CA ASP A 26 -4.12 -8.54 13.08
C ASP A 26 -3.85 -7.59 14.26
N SER A 27 -2.70 -6.92 14.26
CA SER A 27 -2.37 -5.78 15.13
C SER A 27 -3.14 -4.51 14.77
N TRP A 28 -3.76 -4.48 13.59
CA TRP A 28 -4.60 -3.39 13.11
C TRP A 28 -6.08 -3.66 13.32
N LYS A 29 -6.77 -2.72 14.00
CA LYS A 29 -8.21 -2.76 14.27
C LYS A 29 -8.98 -1.62 13.60
N GLY A 30 -8.32 -0.75 12.84
CA GLY A 30 -8.94 0.41 12.17
C GLY A 30 -8.65 1.73 12.87
N TRP A 31 -8.87 2.85 12.16
CA TRP A 31 -8.42 4.20 12.56
C TRP A 31 -8.82 4.65 13.95
N ASP A 32 -10.06 4.40 14.35
CA ASP A 32 -10.59 4.86 15.63
C ASP A 32 -10.45 3.81 16.75
N ASN A 33 -9.82 2.67 16.48
CA ASN A 33 -9.69 1.57 17.43
C ASN A 33 -8.29 1.48 18.05
N GLU A 34 -8.16 0.67 19.10
CA GLU A 34 -6.88 0.34 19.70
C GLU A 34 -6.07 -0.55 18.74
N ASN A 35 -5.00 0.02 18.19
CA ASN A 35 -4.05 -0.69 17.35
C ASN A 35 -2.79 -0.92 18.18
N LEU A 36 -2.12 -2.03 17.92
CA LEU A 36 -0.99 -2.45 18.76
C LEU A 36 0.35 -1.96 18.24
N ASP A 37 0.34 -0.77 17.65
CA ASP A 37 1.52 -0.06 17.18
C ASP A 37 2.11 0.81 18.31
N ASP A 38 3.30 1.36 18.07
CA ASP A 38 3.91 2.42 18.88
C ASP A 38 4.21 2.07 20.36
N LEU A 39 4.35 0.78 20.68
CA LEU A 39 4.76 0.29 22.01
C LEU A 39 5.98 1.02 22.56
N HIS A 40 7.02 1.20 21.75
CA HIS A 40 8.28 1.79 22.20
C HIS A 40 8.17 3.32 22.36
N ALA A 41 7.36 3.98 21.52
CA ALA A 41 7.10 5.41 21.63
C ALA A 41 6.23 5.76 22.84
N HIS A 42 5.29 4.88 23.22
CA HIS A 42 4.32 5.14 24.29
C HIS A 42 4.58 4.37 25.59
N ASN A 43 5.51 3.41 25.59
CA ASN A 43 5.66 2.41 26.65
C ASN A 43 4.35 1.64 26.96
N ALA A 44 3.42 1.58 26.00
CA ALA A 44 2.13 0.92 26.13
C ALA A 44 1.52 0.58 24.75
N LEU A 45 0.63 -0.41 24.69
CA LEU A 45 -0.06 -0.89 23.46
C LEU A 45 -1.41 -0.22 23.22
N ASP A 46 -1.73 0.83 23.97
CA ASP A 46 -2.97 1.61 23.93
C ASP A 46 -2.74 3.08 23.52
N GLY A 47 -1.52 3.37 23.03
CA GLY A 47 -1.13 4.70 22.61
C GLY A 47 -1.82 5.17 21.31
N PRO A 48 -1.90 6.49 21.08
CA PRO A 48 -2.42 7.02 19.83
C PRO A 48 -1.52 6.59 18.67
N ARG A 49 -2.14 6.17 17.56
CA ARG A 49 -1.42 5.75 16.37
C ARG A 49 -0.46 6.83 15.84
N MET A 50 0.78 6.42 15.58
CA MET A 50 1.82 7.24 14.95
C MET A 50 2.08 6.74 13.52
N LEU A 51 1.08 6.90 12.66
CA LEU A 51 1.26 6.91 11.21
C LEU A 51 1.38 8.36 10.75
N SER A 52 2.52 8.70 10.16
CA SER A 52 2.77 10.01 9.55
C SER A 52 2.84 9.89 8.03
N ILE A 53 2.27 10.89 7.33
CA ILE A 53 2.42 11.05 5.89
C ILE A 53 2.99 12.45 5.65
N ASP A 54 4.25 12.49 5.26
CA ASP A 54 5.05 13.70 5.14
C ASP A 54 5.36 14.00 3.67
N ALA A 55 5.38 15.29 3.33
CA ALA A 55 5.88 15.74 2.05
C ALA A 55 7.41 15.82 2.08
N ILE A 56 8.04 15.33 1.01
CA ILE A 56 9.48 15.46 0.77
C ILE A 56 9.74 16.20 -0.56
N PRO A 57 10.95 16.73 -0.78
CA PRO A 57 11.28 17.38 -2.05
C PRO A 57 11.12 16.44 -3.26
N ASP A 58 10.69 16.99 -4.40
CA ASP A 58 10.33 16.23 -5.61
C ASP A 58 11.49 15.48 -6.30
N ASP A 59 12.73 15.77 -5.90
CA ASP A 59 13.92 15.03 -6.37
C ASP A 59 14.13 13.70 -5.64
N ASN A 60 13.33 13.44 -4.59
CA ASN A 60 13.36 12.19 -3.84
C ASN A 60 12.27 11.23 -4.32
N LEU A 61 12.48 9.94 -4.04
CA LEU A 61 11.47 8.90 -4.30
C LEU A 61 10.56 8.73 -3.09
N ALA A 62 9.30 8.36 -3.37
CA ALA A 62 8.38 7.88 -2.36
C ALA A 62 9.02 6.73 -1.57
N LYS A 63 8.79 6.70 -0.26
CA LYS A 63 9.31 5.65 0.62
C LYS A 63 8.45 5.50 1.87
N ALA A 64 8.33 4.27 2.35
CA ALA A 64 7.89 3.98 3.70
C ALA A 64 9.07 3.65 4.62
N SER A 65 8.98 4.04 5.88
CA SER A 65 9.96 3.75 6.91
C SER A 65 9.31 3.61 8.28
N HIS A 66 10.05 3.03 9.21
CA HIS A 66 9.63 2.81 10.59
C HIS A 66 10.89 2.72 11.47
N GLU A 67 10.79 3.11 12.73
CA GLU A 67 11.93 3.08 13.65
C GLU A 67 12.27 1.64 14.06
N SER A 68 11.24 0.84 14.31
CA SER A 68 11.36 -0.59 14.59
C SER A 68 10.08 -1.32 14.23
N SER A 69 10.22 -2.60 13.92
CA SER A 69 9.11 -3.56 13.86
C SER A 69 9.30 -4.63 14.93
N TYR A 70 8.19 -5.11 15.48
CA TYR A 70 8.21 -6.10 16.57
C TYR A 70 7.01 -7.04 16.48
N THR A 71 7.19 -8.23 17.02
CA THR A 71 6.12 -9.23 17.17
C THR A 71 5.45 -9.09 18.53
N LEU A 72 4.16 -9.42 18.60
CA LEU A 72 3.39 -9.39 19.84
C LEU A 72 2.91 -10.80 20.20
N PRO A 73 3.00 -11.22 21.48
CA PRO A 73 2.44 -12.50 21.91
C PRO A 73 0.96 -12.62 21.56
N GLY A 74 0.59 -13.69 20.84
CA GLY A 74 -0.78 -13.93 20.41
C GLY A 74 -1.18 -13.28 19.08
N TYR A 75 -0.30 -12.49 18.46
CA TYR A 75 -0.49 -11.88 17.14
C TYR A 75 0.43 -12.54 16.12
N LYS A 76 -0.06 -12.66 14.89
CA LYS A 76 0.66 -13.30 13.78
C LYS A 76 1.55 -12.32 13.02
N HIS A 77 1.19 -11.04 13.02
CA HIS A 77 1.83 -10.04 12.17
C HIS A 77 2.60 -9.00 12.98
N LEU A 78 3.49 -8.29 12.28
CA LEU A 78 4.31 -7.25 12.87
C LEU A 78 3.46 -6.02 13.27
N SER A 79 3.93 -5.38 14.33
CA SER A 79 3.53 -4.03 14.69
C SER A 79 4.71 -3.09 14.48
N TYR A 80 4.41 -1.82 14.26
CA TYR A 80 5.40 -0.82 13.89
C TYR A 80 5.53 0.23 14.99
N ASN A 81 6.71 0.82 15.10
CA ASN A 81 6.95 2.02 15.88
C ASN A 81 7.24 3.17 14.94
N ASN A 82 6.50 4.27 15.07
CA ASN A 82 6.67 5.51 14.30
C ASN A 82 6.68 5.24 12.79
N TYR A 83 5.62 4.64 12.26
CA TYR A 83 5.54 4.37 10.82
C TYR A 83 5.37 5.68 10.05
N LYS A 84 6.15 5.84 8.99
CA LYS A 84 6.20 7.05 8.20
C LYS A 84 6.16 6.72 6.72
N ILE A 85 5.28 7.41 6.01
CA ILE A 85 5.24 7.44 4.55
C ILE A 85 5.68 8.83 4.11
N GLU A 86 6.66 8.90 3.23
CA GLU A 86 7.19 10.14 2.68
C GLU A 86 6.94 10.16 1.17
N LEU A 87 6.28 11.21 0.66
CA LEU A 87 5.92 11.36 -0.76
C LEU A 87 6.41 12.70 -1.30
N PRO A 88 6.88 12.76 -2.56
CA PRO A 88 7.09 14.02 -3.27
C PRO A 88 5.89 14.97 -3.13
N GLU A 89 6.13 16.26 -2.94
CA GLU A 89 5.07 17.27 -2.76
C GLU A 89 4.07 17.25 -3.94
N THR A 90 4.56 17.09 -5.16
CA THR A 90 3.72 16.99 -6.35
C THR A 90 2.79 15.77 -6.34
N TYR A 91 3.16 14.68 -5.66
CA TYR A 91 2.36 13.44 -5.67
C TYR A 91 1.03 13.60 -4.97
N PHE A 92 0.93 14.48 -3.96
CA PHE A 92 -0.33 14.77 -3.28
C PHE A 92 -1.42 15.34 -4.21
N SER A 93 -1.02 15.90 -5.36
CA SER A 93 -1.94 16.48 -6.34
C SER A 93 -2.03 15.70 -7.66
N THR A 94 -1.09 14.80 -7.93
CA THR A 94 -0.95 14.16 -9.26
C THR A 94 -0.87 12.64 -9.23
N ARG A 95 -0.46 12.06 -8.10
CA ARG A 95 -0.15 10.62 -7.97
C ARG A 95 -0.50 10.10 -6.59
N ILE A 96 -1.68 10.44 -6.07
CA ILE A 96 -2.08 9.99 -4.72
C ILE A 96 -2.29 8.48 -4.66
N ASN A 97 -2.48 7.80 -5.79
CA ASN A 97 -2.44 6.34 -5.86
C ASN A 97 -1.12 5.74 -5.32
N VAL A 98 0.01 6.45 -5.36
CA VAL A 98 1.27 6.00 -4.73
C VAL A 98 1.12 5.93 -3.21
N LEU A 99 0.36 6.84 -2.59
CA LEU A 99 0.03 6.73 -1.17
C LEU A 99 -0.74 5.44 -0.87
N ILE A 100 -1.66 5.05 -1.75
CA ILE A 100 -2.45 3.83 -1.58
C ILE A 100 -1.54 2.59 -1.58
N HIS A 101 -0.54 2.56 -2.47
CA HIS A 101 0.48 1.51 -2.48
C HIS A 101 1.18 1.41 -1.11
N GLU A 102 1.75 2.51 -0.62
CA GLU A 102 2.47 2.55 0.67
C GLU A 102 1.56 2.22 1.87
N LEU A 103 0.28 2.60 1.82
CA LEU A 103 -0.69 2.25 2.86
C LEU A 103 -0.98 0.74 2.90
N VAL A 104 -0.91 0.03 1.78
CA VAL A 104 -0.97 -1.43 1.79
C VAL A 104 0.27 -2.01 2.49
N HIS A 105 1.46 -1.44 2.24
CA HIS A 105 2.67 -1.87 2.94
C HIS A 105 2.57 -1.71 4.46
N PHE A 106 1.87 -0.67 4.91
CA PHE A 106 1.57 -0.48 6.31
C PHE A 106 0.50 -1.44 6.87
N LEU A 107 -0.51 -1.81 6.07
CA LEU A 107 -1.64 -2.64 6.50
C LEU A 107 -1.40 -4.14 6.37
N GLN A 108 -0.41 -4.56 5.58
CA GLN A 108 -0.20 -5.96 5.25
C GLN A 108 0.45 -6.81 6.35
N GLN A 109 0.34 -8.11 6.14
CA GLN A 109 0.70 -9.16 7.10
C GLN A 109 2.20 -9.45 7.19
N ILE A 110 2.97 -9.20 6.14
CA ILE A 110 4.39 -9.55 6.04
C ILE A 110 5.16 -8.29 5.64
N SER A 111 6.21 -7.96 6.39
CA SER A 111 7.11 -6.86 6.03
C SER A 111 8.11 -7.28 4.96
N GLU A 112 8.56 -6.31 4.16
CA GLU A 112 9.77 -6.36 3.32
C GLU A 112 11.06 -6.74 4.06
N GLY A 113 11.01 -6.89 5.39
CA GLY A 113 12.10 -7.37 6.24
C GLY A 113 12.33 -8.89 6.22
N ASP A 114 11.59 -9.66 5.41
CA ASP A 114 11.95 -11.07 5.16
C ASP A 114 13.29 -11.11 4.40
N PRO A 115 14.32 -11.84 4.88
CA PRO A 115 15.58 -12.04 4.16
C PRO A 115 15.43 -12.57 2.72
N SER A 116 14.28 -13.17 2.38
CA SER A 116 13.96 -13.59 1.02
C SER A 116 13.31 -12.52 0.14
N TYR A 117 13.16 -11.28 0.63
CA TYR A 117 12.58 -10.20 -0.17
C TYR A 117 13.46 -9.89 -1.39
N ILE A 118 12.84 -9.97 -2.56
CA ILE A 118 13.45 -9.70 -3.85
C ILE A 118 13.28 -8.21 -4.11
N LYS A 119 14.39 -7.48 -4.23
CA LYS A 119 14.35 -6.06 -4.64
C LYS A 119 14.21 -5.95 -6.16
N SER A 120 13.47 -4.94 -6.61
CA SER A 120 13.39 -4.63 -8.04
C SER A 120 14.75 -4.13 -8.54
N THR A 121 15.16 -4.68 -9.68
CA THR A 121 16.33 -4.25 -10.47
C THR A 121 15.91 -3.71 -11.83
N GLY A 122 14.61 -3.56 -12.06
CA GLY A 122 13.99 -3.29 -13.37
C GLY A 122 13.97 -4.49 -14.32
N LYS A 123 14.92 -5.44 -14.21
CA LYS A 123 14.99 -6.63 -15.07
C LYS A 123 14.24 -7.85 -14.54
N ASN A 124 13.91 -7.84 -13.26
CA ASN A 124 13.22 -8.91 -12.53
C ASN A 124 11.83 -8.46 -12.05
N TYR A 125 11.17 -7.57 -12.80
CA TYR A 125 9.89 -6.99 -12.39
C TYR A 125 8.81 -8.07 -12.17
N PRO A 126 8.67 -9.11 -13.02
CA PRO A 126 7.73 -10.20 -12.78
C PRO A 126 7.98 -10.94 -11.46
N GLU A 127 9.26 -11.23 -11.15
CA GLU A 127 9.64 -11.89 -9.91
C GLU A 127 9.40 -10.99 -8.70
N TYR A 128 9.70 -9.69 -8.83
CA TYR A 128 9.45 -8.67 -7.81
C TYR A 128 7.96 -8.59 -7.46
N ILE A 129 7.09 -8.37 -8.46
CA ILE A 129 5.65 -8.22 -8.23
C ILE A 129 4.97 -9.51 -7.79
N SER A 130 5.57 -10.68 -8.05
CA SER A 130 5.02 -11.97 -7.62
C SER A 130 5.06 -12.18 -6.11
N GLN A 131 5.83 -11.35 -5.39
CA GLN A 131 5.81 -11.32 -3.95
C GLN A 131 4.46 -10.83 -3.47
N ARG A 132 3.91 -11.50 -2.45
CA ARG A 132 2.57 -11.18 -1.92
C ARG A 132 2.42 -9.68 -1.63
N CYS A 133 3.44 -9.08 -1.02
CA CYS A 133 3.41 -7.67 -0.66
C CYS A 133 3.24 -6.75 -1.86
N GLU A 134 4.03 -6.98 -2.91
CA GLU A 134 3.99 -6.19 -4.13
C GLU A 134 2.74 -6.47 -4.96
N THR A 135 2.27 -7.71 -5.01
CA THR A 135 1.01 -8.04 -5.68
C THR A 135 -0.15 -7.30 -4.99
N GLU A 136 -0.22 -7.34 -3.66
CA GLU A 136 -1.27 -6.68 -2.90
C GLU A 136 -1.22 -5.16 -3.08
N SER A 137 -0.05 -4.54 -2.89
CA SER A 137 0.09 -3.08 -2.96
C SER A 137 -0.24 -2.53 -4.35
N HIS A 138 0.33 -3.12 -5.41
CA HIS A 138 0.05 -2.69 -6.78
C HIS A 138 -1.38 -3.01 -7.21
N PHE A 139 -1.96 -4.15 -6.83
CA PHE A 139 -3.34 -4.43 -7.23
C PHE A 139 -4.33 -3.45 -6.60
N ILE A 140 -4.16 -3.11 -5.33
CA ILE A 140 -5.02 -2.12 -4.66
C ILE A 140 -4.79 -0.71 -5.22
N GLN A 141 -3.56 -0.36 -5.58
CA GLN A 141 -3.24 0.87 -6.32
C GLN A 141 -4.03 0.93 -7.64
N LEU A 142 -4.09 -0.16 -8.41
CA LEU A 142 -4.87 -0.21 -9.66
C LEU A 142 -6.39 -0.11 -9.42
N ILE A 143 -6.92 -0.71 -8.35
CA ILE A 143 -8.34 -0.53 -7.98
C ILE A 143 -8.62 0.96 -7.72
N PHE A 144 -7.75 1.63 -6.96
CA PHE A 144 -7.89 3.05 -6.69
C PHE A 144 -7.85 3.89 -7.98
N LEU A 145 -6.86 3.66 -8.84
CA LEU A 145 -6.75 4.33 -10.15
C LEU A 145 -8.03 4.15 -10.97
N SER A 146 -8.56 2.92 -11.08
CA SER A 146 -9.76 2.64 -11.87
C SER A 146 -11.01 3.38 -11.40
N ARG A 147 -11.12 3.70 -10.10
CA ARG A 147 -12.34 4.25 -9.49
C ARG A 147 -12.25 5.74 -9.16
N HIS A 148 -11.07 6.22 -8.82
CA HIS A 148 -10.87 7.57 -8.29
C HIS A 148 -9.97 8.43 -9.19
N GLU A 149 -9.07 7.82 -9.95
CA GLU A 149 -8.15 8.53 -10.84
C GLU A 149 -8.11 7.95 -12.27
N PRO A 150 -9.25 7.62 -12.91
CA PRO A 150 -9.24 6.98 -14.23
C PRO A 150 -8.63 7.90 -15.31
N HIS A 151 -8.62 9.21 -15.07
CA HIS A 151 -8.02 10.22 -15.93
C HIS A 151 -6.48 10.15 -15.99
N LEU A 152 -5.83 9.46 -15.04
CA LEU A 152 -4.38 9.22 -15.07
C LEU A 152 -4.01 8.04 -15.99
N VAL A 153 -4.98 7.24 -16.42
CA VAL A 153 -4.76 6.15 -17.37
C VAL A 153 -4.77 6.73 -18.79
N PRO A 154 -3.73 6.46 -19.63
CA PRO A 154 -3.69 6.91 -21.02
C PRO A 154 -4.98 6.55 -21.76
N GLU A 155 -5.52 7.47 -22.55
CA GLU A 155 -6.83 7.34 -23.21
C GLU A 155 -6.89 6.06 -24.05
N GLU A 156 -5.81 5.74 -24.77
CA GLU A 156 -5.65 4.53 -25.57
C GLU A 156 -5.68 3.22 -24.76
N CYS A 157 -5.41 3.29 -23.46
CA CYS A 157 -5.39 2.13 -22.55
C CYS A 157 -6.67 1.98 -21.73
N GLN A 158 -7.56 2.97 -21.68
CA GLN A 158 -8.69 2.97 -20.75
C GLN A 158 -9.64 1.76 -20.91
N ALA A 159 -10.00 1.42 -22.15
CA ALA A 159 -10.90 0.29 -22.41
C ALA A 159 -10.27 -1.05 -22.01
N GLU A 160 -8.99 -1.25 -22.35
CA GLU A 160 -8.25 -2.47 -21.99
C GLU A 160 -8.01 -2.54 -20.48
N PHE A 161 -7.68 -1.41 -19.84
CA PHE A 161 -7.50 -1.33 -18.39
C PHE A 161 -8.76 -1.74 -17.64
N GLN A 162 -9.91 -1.17 -18.02
CA GLN A 162 -11.19 -1.51 -17.40
C GLN A 162 -11.52 -3.00 -17.54
N GLN A 163 -11.31 -3.57 -18.74
CA GLN A 163 -11.52 -4.99 -18.99
C GLN A 163 -10.62 -5.87 -18.10
N LYS A 164 -9.33 -5.54 -18.01
CA LYS A 164 -8.37 -6.29 -17.19
C LYS A 164 -8.71 -6.19 -15.70
N MET A 165 -9.07 -5.00 -15.21
CA MET A 165 -9.49 -4.81 -13.82
C MET A 165 -10.73 -5.62 -13.48
N GLU A 166 -11.74 -5.63 -14.34
CA GLU A 166 -12.94 -6.45 -14.13
C GLU A 166 -12.64 -7.95 -14.10
N GLN A 167 -11.71 -8.42 -14.92
CA GLN A 167 -11.26 -9.81 -14.93
C GLN A 167 -10.45 -10.16 -13.67
N ALA A 168 -9.46 -9.34 -13.31
CA ALA A 168 -8.59 -9.57 -12.16
C ALA A 168 -9.30 -9.42 -10.80
N MET A 169 -10.40 -8.66 -10.74
CA MET A 169 -11.29 -8.63 -9.57
C MET A 169 -12.05 -9.96 -9.38
N LYS A 170 -12.39 -10.65 -10.47
CA LYS A 170 -13.11 -11.93 -10.44
C LYS A 170 -12.18 -13.13 -10.31
N ASP A 171 -11.00 -13.04 -10.90
CA ASP A 171 -9.99 -14.10 -10.95
C ASP A 171 -8.65 -13.59 -10.42
N PRO A 172 -8.30 -13.92 -9.16
CA PRO A 172 -7.02 -13.53 -8.57
C PRO A 172 -5.78 -13.99 -9.35
N THR A 173 -5.88 -15.03 -10.18
CA THR A 173 -4.74 -15.53 -10.96
C THR A 173 -4.30 -14.54 -12.06
N LEU A 174 -5.16 -13.58 -12.42
CA LEU A 174 -4.89 -12.55 -13.43
C LEU A 174 -4.27 -11.27 -12.86
N ARG A 175 -4.10 -11.16 -11.53
CA ARG A 175 -3.61 -9.91 -10.90
C ARG A 175 -2.18 -9.58 -11.30
N ILE A 176 -1.29 -10.57 -11.24
CA ILE A 176 0.13 -10.37 -11.61
C ILE A 176 0.27 -9.93 -13.07
N SER A 177 -0.43 -10.58 -14.01
CA SER A 177 -0.36 -10.20 -15.43
C SER A 177 -1.00 -8.84 -15.70
N THR A 178 -2.02 -8.46 -14.93
CA THR A 178 -2.63 -7.13 -14.99
C THR A 178 -1.68 -6.04 -14.48
N ILE A 179 -0.99 -6.29 -13.36
CA ILE A 179 0.03 -5.39 -12.80
C ILE A 179 1.21 -5.23 -13.76
N ALA A 180 1.73 -6.34 -14.30
CA ALA A 180 2.82 -6.32 -15.27
C ALA A 180 2.44 -5.47 -16.50
N TRP A 181 1.25 -5.70 -17.06
CA TRP A 181 0.74 -4.91 -18.18
C TRP A 181 0.61 -3.43 -17.83
N ALA A 182 0.10 -3.08 -16.64
CA ALA A 182 -0.07 -1.69 -16.24
C ALA A 182 1.28 -0.96 -16.13
N SER A 183 2.31 -1.64 -15.61
CA SER A 183 3.67 -1.11 -15.55
C SER A 183 4.32 -0.97 -16.93
N GLU A 184 4.13 -1.94 -17.83
CA GLU A 184 4.59 -1.84 -19.23
C GLU A 184 3.96 -0.66 -19.99
N LYS A 185 2.78 -0.20 -19.54
CA LYS A 185 2.05 0.95 -20.09
C LYS A 185 2.31 2.26 -19.33
N ASP A 186 3.22 2.27 -18.37
CA ASP A 186 3.54 3.43 -17.52
C ASP A 186 2.30 4.00 -16.79
N ILE A 187 1.37 3.12 -16.41
CA ILE A 187 0.19 3.47 -15.60
C ILE A 187 0.56 3.52 -14.11
N ILE A 188 1.47 2.64 -13.68
CA ILE A 188 2.03 2.55 -12.33
C ILE A 188 3.54 2.37 -12.37
#